data_AF-A0A135VNY1-F1
#
_entry.id   AF-A0A135VNY1-F1
#
_cell.length_a   1.000
_cell.length_b   1.000
_cell.length_c   1.000
_cell.angle_alpha   90.00
_cell.angle_beta   90.00
_cell.angle_gamma   90.00
#
_symmetry.space_group_name_H-M   'P 1'
#
loop_
_entity.id
_entity.type
_entity.pdbx_description
1 polymer ?
#
loop_
_entity_poly.entity_id
_entity_poly.type
_entity_poly.pdbx_seq_one_letter_code
_entity_poly.pdbx_strand_id
1 'polypeptide(L)'
;MRIRKWLMKQQWRIVQIRGIWSLFYGILLLAIAYFEFIPFFAAMGTFGPFVFAGILLFLFLILGYIYDRVLVMWAPSQEVTMERNPYQYVPSPKEHIFWFPLYSVLLDSVEKVAQKFDVDTDAIDAAREYYSELEKMSPAIKEDLDRALDLRLEFMSKNPFWESDED
;
A
#
# COMPACT_ATOMS: atom_id res chain seq x y z
N MET A 1 18.36 -29.55 -2.61
CA MET A 1 18.22 -28.08 -2.40
C MET A 1 16.77 -27.55 -2.37
N ARG A 2 15.76 -28.23 -2.96
CA ARG A 2 14.36 -27.75 -2.99
C ARG A 2 13.60 -27.82 -1.65
N ILE A 3 13.84 -28.86 -0.83
CA ILE A 3 13.13 -29.07 0.44
C ILE A 3 13.45 -27.99 1.48
N ARG A 4 14.71 -27.57 1.60
CA ARG A 4 15.12 -26.50 2.52
C ARG A 4 14.42 -25.17 2.22
N LYS A 5 14.33 -24.79 0.93
CA LYS A 5 13.60 -23.60 0.49
C LYS A 5 12.10 -23.70 0.79
N TRP A 6 11.51 -24.88 0.64
CA TRP A 6 10.10 -25.11 0.97
C TRP A 6 9.84 -25.00 2.48
N LEU A 7 10.68 -25.62 3.32
CA LEU A 7 10.58 -25.53 4.78
C LEU A 7 10.72 -24.09 5.29
N MET A 8 11.67 -23.34 4.75
CA MET A 8 11.81 -21.91 5.06
C MET A 8 10.56 -21.11 4.72
N LYS A 9 9.91 -21.39 3.56
CA LYS A 9 8.63 -20.76 3.20
C LYS A 9 7.51 -21.13 4.17
N GLN A 10 7.42 -22.39 4.61
CA GLN A 10 6.39 -22.80 5.58
C GLN A 10 6.62 -22.19 6.95
N GLN A 11 7.86 -22.18 7.44
CA GLN A 11 8.20 -21.53 8.71
C GLN A 11 7.83 -20.04 8.68
N TRP A 12 8.14 -19.34 7.59
CA TRP A 12 7.78 -17.94 7.42
C TRP A 12 6.25 -17.72 7.47
N ARG A 13 5.49 -18.59 6.79
CA ARG A 13 4.01 -18.56 6.85
C ARG A 13 3.49 -18.81 8.27
N ILE A 14 4.06 -19.78 8.99
CA ILE A 14 3.66 -20.11 10.37
C ILE A 14 3.91 -18.91 11.31
N VAL A 15 5.04 -18.21 11.15
CA VAL A 15 5.36 -17.03 11.96
C VAL A 15 4.34 -15.91 11.72
N GLN A 16 3.95 -15.65 10.48
CA GLN A 16 2.91 -14.66 10.16
C GLN A 16 1.54 -15.07 10.72
N ILE A 17 1.17 -16.34 10.54
CA ILE A 17 -0.09 -16.91 11.04
C ILE A 17 -0.15 -16.82 12.57
N ARG A 18 0.97 -17.05 13.28
CA ARG A 18 1.04 -16.99 14.75
C ARG A 18 0.63 -15.63 15.30
N GLY A 19 1.07 -14.53 14.67
CA GLY A 19 0.70 -13.18 15.11
C GLY A 19 -0.81 -12.94 14.99
N ILE A 20 -1.38 -13.28 13.84
CA ILE A 20 -2.82 -13.13 13.58
C ILE A 20 -3.65 -13.96 14.56
N TRP A 21 -3.27 -15.23 14.77
CA TRP A 21 -3.97 -16.08 15.73
C TRP A 21 -3.79 -15.62 17.17
N SER A 22 -2.62 -15.09 17.56
CA SER A 22 -2.44 -14.55 18.92
C SER A 22 -3.35 -13.37 19.21
N LEU A 23 -3.55 -12.48 18.23
CA LEU A 23 -4.47 -11.37 18.35
C LEU A 23 -5.92 -11.89 18.44
N PHE A 24 -6.29 -12.78 17.52
CA PHE A 24 -7.63 -13.36 17.48
C PHE A 24 -7.98 -14.10 18.78
N TYR A 25 -7.11 -14.98 19.27
CA TYR A 25 -7.32 -15.68 20.53
C TYR A 25 -7.30 -14.75 21.74
N GLY A 26 -6.43 -13.74 21.75
CA GLY A 26 -6.39 -12.75 22.83
C GLY A 26 -7.72 -11.99 22.96
N ILE A 27 -8.26 -11.55 21.83
CA ILE A 27 -9.55 -10.85 21.76
C ILE A 27 -10.71 -11.80 22.10
N LEU A 28 -10.69 -13.03 21.60
CA LEU A 28 -11.74 -14.02 21.89
C LEU A 28 -11.76 -14.41 23.37
N LEU A 29 -10.60 -14.62 23.99
CA LEU A 29 -10.49 -14.91 25.43
C LEU A 29 -10.99 -13.73 26.27
N LEU A 30 -10.63 -12.51 25.89
CA LEU A 30 -11.16 -11.31 26.53
C LEU A 30 -12.68 -11.26 26.39
N ALA A 31 -13.21 -11.57 25.21
CA ALA A 31 -14.65 -11.56 24.98
C ALA A 31 -15.38 -12.62 25.83
N ILE A 32 -14.85 -13.84 25.92
CA ILE A 32 -15.40 -14.90 26.77
C ILE A 32 -15.35 -14.51 28.26
N ALA A 33 -14.30 -13.79 28.70
CA ALA A 33 -14.20 -13.36 30.08
C ALA A 33 -15.24 -12.29 30.46
N TYR A 34 -15.66 -11.45 29.50
CA TYR A 34 -16.45 -10.25 29.77
C TYR A 34 -17.88 -10.23 29.19
N PHE A 35 -18.26 -11.18 28.31
CA PHE A 35 -19.58 -11.12 27.65
C PHE A 35 -20.76 -11.26 28.62
N GLU A 36 -20.62 -12.01 29.73
CA GLU A 36 -21.69 -12.21 30.71
C GLU A 36 -22.06 -10.92 31.46
N PHE A 37 -21.11 -9.98 31.60
CA PHE A 37 -21.34 -8.71 32.27
C PHE A 37 -22.15 -7.72 31.42
N ILE A 38 -22.24 -7.95 30.12
CA ILE A 38 -22.97 -7.08 29.20
C ILE A 38 -24.30 -7.77 28.85
N PRO A 39 -25.44 -7.27 29.34
CA PRO A 39 -26.73 -7.96 29.20
C PRO A 39 -27.13 -8.21 27.73
N PHE A 40 -26.71 -7.32 26.82
CA PHE A 40 -26.93 -7.48 25.38
C PHE A 40 -26.22 -8.72 24.79
N PHE A 41 -24.97 -8.97 25.16
CA PHE A 41 -24.21 -10.12 24.67
C PHE A 41 -24.54 -11.40 25.44
N ALA A 42 -24.83 -11.30 26.73
CA ALA A 42 -25.29 -12.43 27.55
C ALA A 42 -26.62 -13.02 27.02
N ALA A 43 -27.54 -12.16 26.55
CA ALA A 43 -28.81 -12.58 25.96
C ALA A 43 -28.66 -13.39 24.66
N MET A 44 -27.52 -13.28 23.97
CA MET A 44 -27.23 -14.05 22.74
C MET A 44 -26.68 -15.46 23.03
N GLY A 45 -26.49 -15.84 24.29
CA GLY A 45 -25.99 -17.16 24.68
C GLY A 45 -24.62 -17.47 24.07
N THR A 46 -24.50 -18.61 23.40
CA THR A 46 -23.23 -19.11 22.85
C THR A 46 -22.65 -18.25 21.73
N PHE A 47 -23.45 -17.40 21.08
CA PHE A 47 -22.98 -16.47 20.04
C PHE A 47 -22.46 -15.15 20.62
N GLY A 48 -22.83 -14.81 21.86
CA GLY A 48 -22.45 -13.56 22.53
C GLY A 48 -20.94 -13.27 22.53
N PRO A 49 -20.08 -14.23 22.92
CA PRO A 49 -18.63 -14.04 22.92
C PRO A 49 -18.05 -13.74 21.54
N PHE A 50 -18.57 -14.38 20.48
CA PHE A 50 -18.08 -14.19 19.11
C PHE A 50 -18.45 -12.81 18.56
N VAL A 51 -19.68 -12.37 18.80
CA VAL A 51 -20.15 -11.04 18.38
C VAL A 51 -19.39 -9.95 19.14
N PHE A 52 -19.20 -10.12 20.44
CA PHE A 52 -18.43 -9.19 21.26
C PHE A 52 -16.96 -9.13 20.82
N ALA A 53 -16.32 -10.28 20.57
CA ALA A 53 -14.97 -10.35 20.02
C ALA A 53 -14.85 -9.64 18.67
N GLY A 54 -15.85 -9.81 17.78
CA GLY A 54 -15.88 -9.13 16.48
C GLY A 54 -15.95 -7.61 16.59
N ILE A 55 -16.81 -7.10 17.47
CA ILE A 55 -16.92 -5.66 17.75
C ILE A 55 -15.62 -5.11 18.33
N LEU A 56 -15.03 -5.84 19.28
CA LEU A 56 -13.78 -5.44 19.92
C LEU A 56 -12.62 -5.41 18.91
N LEU A 57 -12.51 -6.44 18.06
CA LEU A 57 -11.53 -6.48 16.96
C LEU A 57 -11.73 -5.31 16.00
N PHE A 58 -12.98 -5.01 15.63
CA PHE A 58 -13.30 -3.90 14.73
C PHE A 58 -12.92 -2.55 15.33
N LEU A 59 -13.21 -2.35 16.62
CA LEU A 59 -12.80 -1.17 17.37
C LEU A 59 -11.27 -1.02 17.36
N PHE A 60 -10.52 -2.09 17.66
CA PHE A 60 -9.06 -2.09 17.62
C PHE A 60 -8.51 -1.77 16.22
N LEU A 61 -9.13 -2.30 15.16
CA LEU A 61 -8.77 -1.98 13.77
C LEU A 61 -9.01 -0.52 13.43
N ILE A 62 -10.12 0.07 13.87
CA ILE A 62 -10.39 1.51 13.68
C ILE A 62 -9.37 2.36 14.44
N LEU A 63 -9.11 2.03 15.70
CA LEU A 63 -8.09 2.74 16.48
C LEU A 63 -6.71 2.63 15.82
N GLY A 64 -6.33 1.45 15.34
CA GLY A 64 -5.10 1.26 14.56
C GLY A 64 -5.10 2.08 13.27
N TYR A 65 -6.22 2.13 12.56
CA TYR A 65 -6.36 2.96 11.35
C TYR A 65 -6.19 4.45 11.66
N ILE A 66 -6.84 4.97 12.70
CA ILE A 66 -6.71 6.37 13.11
C ILE A 66 -5.26 6.65 13.54
N TYR A 67 -4.65 5.73 14.30
CA TYR A 67 -3.27 5.82 14.74
C TYR A 67 -2.28 5.90 13.56
N ASP A 68 -2.49 5.06 12.53
CA ASP A 68 -1.60 5.02 11.37
C ASP A 68 -1.87 6.15 10.36
N ARG A 69 -3.14 6.51 10.12
CA ARG A 69 -3.52 7.45 9.04
C ARG A 69 -3.73 8.89 9.50
N VAL A 70 -4.28 9.11 10.68
CA VAL A 70 -4.63 10.45 11.17
C VAL A 70 -3.51 11.00 12.04
N LEU A 71 -3.01 10.19 12.97
CA LEU A 71 -1.92 10.62 13.84
C LEU A 71 -0.55 10.48 13.18
N VAL A 72 -0.47 9.68 12.10
CA VAL A 72 0.74 9.44 11.30
C VAL A 72 1.97 9.20 12.19
N MET A 73 1.81 8.46 13.27
CA MET A 73 2.82 8.39 14.33
C MET A 73 4.10 7.68 13.86
N TRP A 74 4.01 6.97 12.74
CA TRP A 74 5.13 6.33 12.06
C TRP A 74 5.71 7.14 10.89
N ALA A 75 5.19 8.33 10.55
CA ALA A 75 5.72 9.15 9.44
C ALA A 75 7.23 9.32 9.51
N PRO A 76 7.82 9.73 10.66
CA PRO A 76 9.27 9.92 10.73
C PRO A 76 10.05 8.64 10.45
N SER A 77 9.53 7.48 10.90
CA SER A 77 10.17 6.20 10.62
C SER A 77 10.01 5.78 9.16
N GLN A 78 8.88 6.11 8.53
CA GLN A 78 8.66 5.82 7.11
C GLN A 78 9.49 6.73 6.21
N GLU A 79 9.58 8.02 6.53
CA GLU A 79 10.43 8.98 5.83
C GLU A 79 11.89 8.54 5.86
N VAL A 80 12.44 8.20 7.03
CA VAL A 80 13.81 7.67 7.14
C VAL A 80 13.99 6.38 6.34
N THR A 81 12.95 5.54 6.26
CA THR A 81 12.99 4.31 5.44
C THR A 81 12.99 4.63 3.95
N MET A 82 12.24 5.64 3.53
CA MET A 82 12.20 6.13 2.14
C MET A 82 13.52 6.80 1.75
N GLU A 83 14.05 7.70 2.58
CA GLU A 83 15.32 8.38 2.37
C GLU A 83 16.49 7.39 2.24
N ARG A 84 16.47 6.33 3.04
CA ARG A 84 17.51 5.28 3.02
C ARG A 84 17.32 4.26 1.91
N ASN A 85 16.20 4.27 1.19
CA ASN A 85 15.94 3.29 0.14
C ASN A 85 16.54 3.77 -1.19
N PRO A 86 17.65 3.17 -1.66
CA PRO A 86 18.25 3.56 -2.93
C PRO A 86 17.35 3.19 -4.12
N TYR A 87 16.44 2.23 -3.96
CA TYR A 87 15.58 1.73 -5.04
C TYR A 87 14.23 2.47 -5.14
N GLN A 88 14.02 3.56 -4.41
CA GLN A 88 12.73 4.25 -4.39
C GLN A 88 12.31 4.86 -5.73
N TYR A 89 13.29 5.16 -6.60
CA TYR A 89 13.05 5.80 -7.90
C TYR A 89 12.85 4.79 -9.04
N VAL A 90 13.17 3.52 -8.80
CA VAL A 90 13.07 2.47 -9.81
C VAL A 90 11.86 1.61 -9.51
N PRO A 91 11.11 1.21 -10.55
CA PRO A 91 9.87 0.50 -10.33
C PRO A 91 10.04 -0.84 -9.61
N SER A 92 9.14 -1.09 -8.67
CA SER A 92 9.07 -2.39 -8.00
C SER A 92 8.43 -3.45 -8.91
N PRO A 93 8.66 -4.76 -8.68
CA PRO A 93 8.00 -5.82 -9.47
C PRO A 93 6.46 -5.72 -9.45
N LYS A 94 5.88 -5.19 -8.37
CA LYS A 94 4.45 -4.92 -8.27
C LYS A 94 4.01 -3.85 -9.27
N GLU A 95 4.84 -2.84 -9.48
CA GLU A 95 4.54 -1.75 -10.42
C GLU A 95 4.54 -2.23 -11.86
N HIS A 96 5.53 -3.02 -12.28
CA HIS A 96 5.55 -3.69 -13.59
C HIS A 96 4.32 -4.56 -13.85
N ILE A 97 3.91 -5.36 -12.86
CA ILE A 97 2.83 -6.33 -13.07
C ILE A 97 1.45 -5.68 -13.05
N PHE A 98 1.25 -4.67 -12.21
CA PHE A 98 -0.09 -4.16 -11.92
C PHE A 98 -0.28 -2.69 -12.30
N TRP A 99 0.67 -1.83 -11.92
CA TRP A 99 0.47 -0.38 -12.02
C TRP A 99 0.69 0.15 -13.44
N PHE A 100 1.75 -0.23 -14.14
CA PHE A 100 1.96 0.25 -15.53
C PHE A 100 0.81 -0.16 -16.48
N PRO A 101 0.32 -1.41 -16.48
CA PRO A 101 -0.84 -1.77 -17.31
C PRO A 101 -2.12 -1.01 -16.92
N LEU A 102 -2.28 -0.69 -15.64
CA LEU A 102 -3.43 0.10 -15.19
C LEU A 102 -3.32 1.56 -15.64
N TYR A 103 -2.14 2.17 -15.53
CA TYR A 103 -1.91 3.55 -15.96
C TYR A 103 -2.04 3.72 -17.46
N SER A 104 -1.53 2.78 -18.27
CA SER A 104 -1.71 2.85 -19.72
C SER A 104 -3.18 2.82 -20.13
N VAL A 105 -3.99 1.94 -19.54
CA VAL A 105 -5.45 1.89 -19.80
C VAL A 105 -6.15 3.18 -19.36
N LEU A 106 -5.75 3.77 -18.23
CA LEU A 106 -6.30 5.05 -17.78
C LEU A 106 -5.92 6.19 -18.73
N LEU A 107 -4.66 6.28 -19.14
CA LEU A 107 -4.20 7.28 -20.11
C LEU A 107 -4.92 7.14 -21.45
N ASP A 108 -5.06 5.91 -21.97
CA ASP A 108 -5.82 5.65 -23.21
C ASP A 108 -7.29 6.07 -23.09
N SER A 109 -7.88 5.88 -21.91
CA SER A 109 -9.27 6.26 -21.65
C SER A 109 -9.42 7.78 -21.57
N VAL A 110 -8.48 8.44 -20.90
CA VAL A 110 -8.45 9.91 -20.78
C VAL A 110 -8.17 10.57 -22.12
N GLU A 111 -7.27 10.03 -22.93
CA GLU A 111 -6.98 10.52 -24.29
C GLU A 111 -8.23 10.47 -25.19
N LYS A 112 -8.94 9.34 -25.19
CA LYS A 112 -10.18 9.20 -25.97
C LYS A 112 -11.27 10.18 -25.53
N VAL A 113 -11.32 10.50 -24.25
CA VAL A 113 -12.23 11.50 -23.71
C VAL A 113 -11.78 12.90 -24.13
N ALA A 114 -10.50 13.24 -23.98
CA ALA A 114 -9.93 14.53 -24.36
C ALA A 114 -10.14 14.83 -25.85
N GLN A 115 -9.85 13.88 -26.73
CA GLN A 115 -10.09 13.98 -28.18
C GLN A 115 -11.58 14.20 -28.51
N LYS A 116 -12.49 13.61 -27.75
CA LYS A 116 -13.94 13.80 -27.95
C LYS A 116 -14.40 15.21 -27.57
N PHE A 117 -13.71 15.85 -26.63
CA PHE A 117 -14.00 17.20 -26.16
C PHE A 117 -13.09 18.27 -26.77
N ASP A 118 -12.25 17.91 -27.75
CA ASP A 118 -11.28 18.80 -28.41
C ASP A 118 -10.34 19.51 -27.41
N VAL A 119 -9.93 18.77 -26.38
CA VAL A 119 -9.01 19.23 -25.33
C VAL A 119 -7.59 18.79 -25.68
N ASP A 120 -6.63 19.65 -25.38
CA ASP A 120 -5.19 19.40 -25.53
C ASP A 120 -4.76 18.07 -24.86
N THR A 121 -3.99 17.26 -25.60
CA THR A 121 -3.51 15.94 -25.17
C THR A 121 -2.02 15.93 -24.83
N ASP A 122 -1.31 17.06 -24.94
CA ASP A 122 0.14 17.15 -24.75
C ASP A 122 0.59 16.59 -23.37
N ALA A 123 -0.18 16.85 -22.31
CA ALA A 123 0.10 16.34 -20.97
C ALA A 123 -0.07 14.80 -20.86
N ILE A 124 -1.01 14.24 -21.62
CA ILE A 124 -1.28 12.79 -21.65
C ILE A 124 -0.13 12.08 -22.37
N ASP A 125 0.33 12.65 -23.48
CA ASP A 125 1.45 12.12 -24.25
C ASP A 125 2.77 12.22 -23.48
N ALA A 126 3.02 13.34 -22.79
CA ALA A 126 4.18 13.50 -21.90
C ALA A 126 4.17 12.48 -20.76
N ALA A 127 3.01 12.24 -20.13
CA ALA A 127 2.88 11.22 -19.09
C ALA A 127 3.12 9.81 -19.64
N ARG A 128 2.58 9.50 -20.83
CA ARG A 128 2.78 8.21 -21.49
C ARG A 128 4.26 7.94 -21.81
N GLU A 129 4.97 8.95 -22.32
CA GLU A 129 6.40 8.86 -22.60
C GLU A 129 7.20 8.61 -21.31
N TYR A 130 6.90 9.37 -20.26
CA TYR A 130 7.53 9.19 -18.94
C TYR A 130 7.35 7.77 -18.39
N TYR A 131 6.12 7.25 -18.38
CA TYR A 131 5.86 5.90 -17.88
C TYR A 131 6.51 4.81 -18.74
N SER A 132 6.57 5.01 -20.07
CA SER A 132 7.22 4.04 -20.97
C SER A 132 8.73 3.96 -20.74
N GLU A 133 9.40 5.09 -20.50
CA GLU A 133 10.82 5.10 -20.16
C GLU A 133 11.07 4.50 -18.77
N LEU A 134 10.21 4.79 -17.80
CA LEU A 134 10.32 4.24 -16.45
C LEU A 134 10.12 2.72 -16.42
N GLU A 135 9.19 2.18 -17.21
CA GLU A 135 8.91 0.73 -17.28
C GLU A 135 10.13 -0.09 -17.75
N LYS A 136 11.02 0.50 -18.55
CA LYS A 136 12.22 -0.18 -19.06
C LYS A 136 13.31 -0.33 -17.99
N MET A 137 13.24 0.43 -16.91
CA MET A 137 14.27 0.49 -15.88
C MET A 137 14.19 -0.69 -14.93
N SER A 138 15.34 -1.17 -14.47
CA SER A 138 15.43 -2.33 -13.56
C SER A 138 16.32 -2.04 -12.35
N PRO A 139 15.92 -2.47 -11.13
CA PRO A 139 16.73 -2.26 -9.92
C PRO A 139 18.01 -3.10 -9.91
N ALA A 140 18.19 -4.01 -10.87
CA ALA A 140 19.40 -4.79 -11.04
C ALA A 140 20.55 -4.01 -11.71
N ILE A 141 20.25 -2.91 -12.42
CA ILE A 141 21.21 -2.10 -13.16
C ILE A 141 21.45 -0.80 -12.40
N LYS A 142 22.70 -0.51 -12.06
CA LYS A 142 23.03 0.67 -11.24
C LYS A 142 22.76 1.98 -11.98
N GLU A 143 23.07 2.02 -13.28
CA GLU A 143 22.89 3.19 -14.15
C GLU A 143 21.41 3.59 -14.27
N ASP A 144 20.50 2.62 -14.20
CA ASP A 144 19.05 2.86 -14.22
C ASP A 144 18.57 3.61 -12.98
N LEU A 145 19.25 3.49 -11.83
CA LEU A 145 18.88 4.21 -10.60
C LEU A 145 19.09 5.72 -10.75
N ASP A 146 20.26 6.10 -11.28
CA ASP A 146 20.60 7.51 -11.49
C ASP A 146 19.73 8.10 -12.62
N ARG A 147 19.54 7.33 -13.71
CA ARG A 147 18.66 7.74 -14.82
C ARG A 147 17.20 7.89 -14.41
N ALA A 148 16.68 7.05 -13.51
CA ALA A 148 15.31 7.17 -13.01
C ALA A 148 15.10 8.47 -12.22
N LEU A 149 16.11 8.87 -11.45
CA LEU A 149 16.10 10.13 -10.71
C LEU A 149 16.11 11.33 -11.65
N ASP A 150 16.99 11.31 -12.66
CA ASP A 150 17.06 12.37 -13.68
C ASP A 150 15.75 12.49 -14.47
N LEU A 151 15.19 11.37 -14.92
CA LEU A 151 13.92 11.33 -15.65
C LEU A 151 12.78 11.94 -14.83
N ARG A 152 12.73 11.65 -13.52
CA ARG A 152 11.74 12.22 -12.61
C ARG A 152 11.92 13.73 -12.47
N LEU A 153 13.15 14.21 -12.26
CA LEU A 153 13.43 15.64 -12.15
C LEU A 153 13.07 16.38 -13.44
N GLU A 154 13.40 15.81 -14.60
CA GLU A 154 13.04 16.36 -15.91
C GLU A 154 11.52 16.44 -16.07
N PHE A 155 10.79 15.35 -15.76
CA PHE A 155 9.34 15.33 -15.85
C PHE A 155 8.68 16.36 -14.92
N MET A 156 9.14 16.46 -13.66
CA MET A 156 8.63 17.45 -12.69
C MET A 156 8.95 18.89 -13.11
N SER A 157 10.11 19.14 -13.73
CA SER A 157 10.47 20.47 -14.21
C SER A 157 9.58 20.94 -15.37
N LYS A 158 9.12 20.01 -16.22
CA LYS A 158 8.27 20.29 -17.38
C LYS A 158 6.78 20.33 -17.04
N ASN A 159 6.38 19.63 -15.97
CA ASN A 159 4.99 19.49 -15.56
C ASN A 159 4.86 19.89 -14.08
N PRO A 160 4.85 21.20 -13.78
CA PRO A 160 4.75 21.71 -12.41
C PRO A 160 3.31 21.54 -11.91
N PHE A 161 2.92 20.31 -11.61
CA PHE A 161 1.80 20.03 -10.71
C PHE A 161 2.20 20.25 -9.23
N TRP A 162 3.41 20.77 -9.01
CA TRP A 162 4.07 20.99 -7.72
C TRP A 162 4.74 22.38 -7.74
N GLU A 163 4.03 23.43 -8.15
CA GLU A 163 4.24 24.69 -7.45
C GLU A 163 3.49 24.52 -6.14
N SER A 164 4.21 24.20 -5.06
CA SER A 164 3.71 24.60 -3.75
C SER A 164 3.59 26.12 -3.85
N ASP A 165 2.37 26.62 -3.76
CA ASP A 165 2.16 27.99 -3.33
C ASP A 165 2.90 28.13 -1.99
N GLU A 166 4.16 28.56 -2.03
CA GLU A 166 4.86 29.12 -0.89
C GLU A 166 4.19 30.47 -0.61
N ASP A 167 3.15 30.42 0.22
CA ASP A 167 2.63 31.54 1.02
C ASP A 167 2.54 31.10 2.50
#